data_AF-A0A182GAS0-F1
#
_entry.id   AF-A0A182GAS0-F1
#
_cell.length_a   1.000
_cell.length_b   1.000
_cell.length_c   1.000
_cell.angle_alpha   90.00
_cell.angle_beta   90.00
_cell.angle_gamma   90.00
#
_symmetry.space_group_name_H-M   'P 1'
#
loop_
_entity.id
_entity.type
_entity.pdbx_description
1 polymer ?
#
loop_
_entity_poly.entity_id
_entity_poly.type
_entity_poly.pdbx_seq_one_letter_code
_entity_poly.pdbx_strand_id
1 'polypeptide(L)'
;MGDFERTLAVIKPDAMKHKDTIIRHIKDAGFVIVQSRIVRLSAEQASEFYRSKQTHPNYHGMIVALSDGPILAMCISKERAIADLLWLIGPERYQDAVKSAPRSLRAMFADSHDELRNAIHGSEGSTSARFEIHFFFPNILLEPVFNEEKLNNYLRAMVNPVLMQGLHAMAKERPKNPVISLSNWLLLNNPYKPQITSVLSDALYGINTKPELISEDRKPATMFDHMGAQSQCDCCEYKDNGICACSSLSIIAEEN
;
A
#
# COMPACT_ATOMS: atom_id res chain seq x y z
N MET A 1 -15.67 -21.79 18.23
CA MET A 1 -14.68 -20.70 18.14
C MET A 1 -15.13 -19.81 17.01
N GLY A 2 -15.53 -18.56 17.28
CA GLY A 2 -15.89 -17.65 16.22
C GLY A 2 -14.67 -17.09 15.51
N ASP A 3 -14.93 -16.54 14.32
CA ASP A 3 -13.90 -16.04 13.44
C ASP A 3 -13.30 -14.74 14.00
N PHE A 4 -11.98 -14.71 14.18
CA PHE A 4 -11.25 -13.48 14.47
C PHE A 4 -11.24 -12.60 13.23
N GLU A 5 -11.70 -11.37 13.40
CA GLU A 5 -11.78 -10.37 12.35
C GLU A 5 -10.84 -9.22 12.66
N ARG A 6 -10.31 -8.59 11.60
CA ARG A 6 -9.64 -7.31 11.67
C ARG A 6 -10.51 -6.27 10.99
N THR A 7 -10.64 -5.10 11.61
CA THR A 7 -11.43 -3.98 11.09
C THR A 7 -10.66 -2.67 11.24
N LEU A 8 -11.02 -1.65 10.47
CA LEU A 8 -10.48 -0.31 10.62
C LEU A 8 -11.35 0.49 11.59
N ALA A 9 -10.71 1.18 12.53
CA ALA A 9 -11.28 2.27 13.28
C ALA A 9 -10.50 3.56 12.98
N VAL A 10 -11.20 4.65 12.66
CA VAL A 10 -10.57 5.97 12.43
C VAL A 10 -11.20 6.99 13.37
N ILE A 11 -10.39 7.57 14.25
CA ILE A 11 -10.79 8.76 15.01
C ILE A 11 -10.62 9.96 14.08
N LYS A 12 -11.73 10.65 13.81
CA LYS A 12 -11.83 11.80 12.92
C LYS A 12 -11.27 13.08 13.58
N PRO A 13 -11.00 14.15 12.80
CA PRO A 13 -10.34 15.34 13.33
C PRO A 13 -11.07 16.00 14.51
N ASP A 14 -12.40 16.01 14.49
CA ASP A 14 -13.28 16.56 15.51
C ASP A 14 -13.11 15.90 16.89
N ALA A 15 -12.76 14.61 16.92
CA ALA A 15 -12.62 13.82 18.14
C ALA A 15 -11.16 13.56 18.55
N MET A 16 -10.18 14.10 17.84
CA MET A 16 -8.76 13.89 18.16
C MET A 16 -8.37 14.38 19.56
N LYS A 17 -9.02 15.43 20.06
CA LYS A 17 -8.87 15.92 21.45
C LYS A 17 -9.26 14.88 22.50
N HIS A 18 -10.08 13.88 22.14
CA HIS A 18 -10.56 12.80 23.01
C HIS A 18 -9.95 11.43 22.66
N LYS A 19 -8.89 11.40 21.83
CA LYS A 19 -8.30 10.15 21.29
C LYS A 19 -7.98 9.12 22.37
N ASP A 20 -7.40 9.53 23.50
CA ASP A 20 -6.91 8.61 24.52
C ASP A 20 -8.08 7.93 25.25
N THR A 21 -9.16 8.66 25.49
CA THR A 21 -10.41 8.13 26.06
C THR A 21 -11.09 7.17 25.09
N ILE A 22 -11.16 7.51 23.79
CA ILE A 22 -11.74 6.64 22.77
C ILE A 22 -10.94 5.34 22.63
N ILE A 23 -9.61 5.42 22.59
CA ILE A 23 -8.71 4.25 22.59
C ILE A 23 -8.97 3.36 23.82
N ARG A 24 -9.17 3.97 24.99
CA ARG A 24 -9.48 3.23 26.21
C ARG A 24 -10.78 2.47 26.09
N HIS A 25 -11.86 3.10 25.63
CA HIS A 25 -13.14 2.42 25.38
C HIS A 25 -13.01 1.25 24.40
N ILE A 26 -12.23 1.41 23.33
CA ILE A 26 -11.97 0.33 22.36
C ILE A 26 -11.24 -0.84 23.04
N LYS A 27 -10.19 -0.57 23.82
CA LYS A 27 -9.46 -1.62 24.56
C LYS A 27 -10.33 -2.30 25.62
N ASP A 28 -11.09 -1.53 26.38
CA ASP A 28 -11.99 -2.04 27.43
C ASP A 28 -13.12 -2.90 26.84
N ALA A 29 -13.53 -2.63 25.59
CA ALA A 29 -14.46 -3.47 24.83
C ALA A 29 -13.82 -4.78 24.30
N GLY A 30 -12.55 -5.06 24.62
CA GLY A 30 -11.85 -6.29 24.30
C GLY A 30 -11.15 -6.31 22.94
N PHE A 31 -11.00 -5.15 22.29
CA PHE A 31 -10.25 -5.07 21.04
C PHE A 31 -8.75 -4.99 21.28
N VAL A 32 -7.99 -5.69 20.43
CA VAL A 32 -6.54 -5.57 20.35
C VAL A 32 -6.19 -4.61 19.23
N ILE A 33 -5.39 -3.57 19.53
CA ILE A 33 -4.86 -2.68 18.50
C ILE A 33 -3.64 -3.37 17.87
N VAL A 34 -3.77 -3.77 16.60
CA VAL A 34 -2.71 -4.43 15.84
C VAL A 34 -1.70 -3.42 15.34
N GLN A 35 -2.20 -2.31 14.77
CA GLN A 35 -1.38 -1.23 14.26
C GLN A 35 -2.16 0.08 14.34
N SER A 36 -1.47 1.19 14.56
CA SER A 36 -2.08 2.52 14.58
C SER A 36 -1.12 3.55 14.00
N ARG A 37 -1.64 4.58 13.34
CA ARG A 37 -0.86 5.74 12.88
C ARG A 37 -1.70 7.00 12.90
N ILE A 38 -1.05 8.12 13.24
CA ILE A 38 -1.63 9.45 13.06
C ILE A 38 -1.22 9.95 11.67
N VAL A 39 -2.18 10.38 10.87
CA VAL A 39 -1.95 10.93 9.52
C VAL A 39 -2.86 12.13 9.29
N ARG A 40 -2.49 13.01 8.35
CA ARG A 40 -3.36 14.05 7.82
C ARG A 40 -3.58 13.75 6.35
N LEU A 41 -4.84 13.57 5.95
CA LEU A 41 -5.17 13.26 4.56
C LEU A 41 -5.34 14.54 3.75
N SER A 42 -4.89 14.53 2.49
CA SER A 42 -5.32 15.53 1.51
C SER A 42 -6.78 15.30 1.11
N ALA A 43 -7.40 16.28 0.45
CA ALA A 43 -8.76 16.12 -0.07
C ALA A 43 -8.84 14.98 -1.10
N GLU A 44 -7.82 14.81 -1.93
CA GLU A 44 -7.71 13.73 -2.91
C GLU A 44 -7.65 12.37 -2.21
N GLN A 45 -6.79 12.24 -1.19
CA GLN A 45 -6.67 11.01 -0.41
C GLN A 45 -7.96 10.67 0.34
N ALA A 46 -8.63 11.67 0.94
CA ALA A 46 -9.92 11.48 1.58
C ALA A 46 -11.01 11.08 0.58
N SER A 47 -10.96 11.58 -0.66
CA SER A 47 -11.86 11.17 -1.74
C SER A 47 -11.62 9.73 -2.18
N GLU A 48 -10.36 9.30 -2.25
CA GLU A 48 -10.00 7.92 -2.55
C GLU A 48 -10.47 6.97 -1.43
N PHE A 49 -10.28 7.36 -0.17
CA PHE A 49 -10.78 6.63 0.98
C PHE A 49 -12.32 6.44 0.94
N TYR A 50 -13.06 7.49 0.60
CA TYR A 50 -14.53 7.43 0.48
C TYR A 50 -15.03 7.01 -0.91
N ARG A 51 -14.21 6.44 -1.78
CA ARG A 51 -14.59 6.09 -3.16
C ARG A 51 -15.88 5.27 -3.27
N SER A 52 -16.14 4.38 -2.32
CA SER A 52 -17.38 3.58 -2.28
C SER A 52 -18.64 4.38 -1.91
N LYS A 53 -18.47 5.57 -1.33
CA LYS A 53 -19.54 6.48 -0.87
C LYS A 53 -19.74 7.68 -1.81
N GLN A 54 -19.27 7.62 -3.07
CA GLN A 54 -19.41 8.71 -4.06
C GLN A 54 -20.86 9.12 -4.34
N THR A 55 -21.81 8.19 -4.21
CA THR A 55 -23.24 8.46 -4.40
C THR A 55 -23.91 9.09 -3.16
N HIS A 56 -23.18 9.25 -2.06
CA HIS A 56 -23.72 9.83 -0.85
C HIS A 56 -24.00 11.34 -1.04
N PRO A 57 -25.19 11.86 -0.67
CA PRO A 57 -25.55 13.27 -0.91
C PRO A 57 -24.54 14.28 -0.36
N ASN A 58 -23.91 13.96 0.77
CA ASN A 58 -22.90 14.81 1.43
C ASN A 58 -21.45 14.38 1.15
N TYR A 59 -21.18 13.64 0.08
CA TYR A 59 -19.84 13.09 -0.23
C TYR A 59 -18.72 14.15 -0.17
N HIS A 60 -18.93 15.32 -0.76
CA HIS A 60 -17.95 16.41 -0.72
C HIS A 60 -17.72 16.93 0.71
N GLY A 61 -18.79 17.08 1.49
CA GLY A 61 -18.70 17.46 2.89
C GLY A 61 -17.93 16.44 3.73
N MET A 62 -18.10 15.14 3.46
CA MET A 62 -17.35 14.08 4.13
C MET A 62 -15.84 14.17 3.85
N ILE A 63 -15.46 14.49 2.62
CA ILE A 63 -14.06 14.69 2.22
C ILE A 63 -13.48 15.87 3.00
N VAL A 64 -14.16 17.01 3.00
CA VAL A 64 -13.71 18.22 3.69
C VAL A 64 -13.57 17.96 5.19
N ALA A 65 -14.56 17.34 5.82
CA ALA A 65 -14.53 17.04 7.25
C ALA A 65 -13.38 16.08 7.63
N LEU A 66 -13.03 15.12 6.77
CA LEU A 66 -11.95 14.17 7.04
C LEU A 66 -10.54 14.76 6.81
N SER A 67 -10.39 15.68 5.85
CA SER A 67 -9.11 16.34 5.50
C SER A 67 -8.81 17.62 6.29
N ASP A 68 -9.76 18.08 7.12
CA ASP A 68 -9.66 19.29 7.95
C ASP A 68 -8.48 19.24 8.94
N GLY A 69 -8.11 18.04 9.41
CA GLY A 69 -7.10 17.87 10.44
C GLY A 69 -6.45 16.49 10.49
N PRO A 70 -5.57 16.25 11.49
CA PRO A 70 -5.02 14.93 11.73
C PRO A 70 -6.11 13.94 12.13
N ILE A 71 -5.93 12.69 11.78
CA ILE A 71 -6.76 11.55 12.18
C ILE A 71 -5.90 10.46 12.79
N LEU A 72 -6.50 9.61 13.62
CA LEU A 72 -5.86 8.39 14.10
C LEU A 72 -6.51 7.18 13.42
N ALA A 73 -5.80 6.55 12.50
CA ALA A 73 -6.22 5.28 11.89
C ALA A 73 -5.67 4.11 12.72
N MET A 74 -6.51 3.11 12.98
CA MET A 74 -6.17 1.92 13.76
C MET A 74 -6.72 0.67 13.08
N CYS A 75 -5.84 -0.31 12.84
CA CYS A 75 -6.24 -1.68 12.58
C CYS A 75 -6.43 -2.38 13.92
N ILE A 76 -7.66 -2.82 14.20
CA ILE A 76 -8.01 -3.49 15.45
C ILE A 76 -8.54 -4.91 15.17
N SER A 77 -8.37 -5.81 16.14
CA SER A 77 -8.68 -7.23 16.02
C SER A 77 -9.50 -7.71 17.22
N LYS A 78 -10.51 -8.54 16.95
CA LYS A 78 -11.38 -9.21 17.92
C LYS A 78 -12.18 -10.31 17.22
N GLU A 79 -12.72 -11.27 17.96
CA GLU A 79 -13.82 -12.11 17.46
C GLU A 79 -15.01 -11.21 17.09
N ARG A 80 -15.55 -11.36 15.86
CA ARG A 80 -16.65 -10.51 15.33
C ARG A 80 -16.37 -8.99 15.40
N ALA A 81 -15.12 -8.60 15.20
CA ALA A 81 -14.65 -7.22 15.37
C ALA A 81 -15.47 -6.17 14.64
N ILE A 82 -15.96 -6.47 13.42
CA ILE A 82 -16.70 -5.50 12.61
C ILE A 82 -18.02 -5.14 13.28
N ALA A 83 -18.83 -6.15 13.59
CA ALA A 83 -20.15 -5.96 14.20
C ALA A 83 -20.02 -5.30 15.58
N ASP A 84 -19.06 -5.77 16.39
CA ASP A 84 -18.84 -5.24 17.73
C ASP A 84 -18.35 -3.79 17.71
N LEU A 85 -17.51 -3.42 16.73
CA LEU A 85 -17.03 -2.04 16.60
C LEU A 85 -18.18 -1.12 16.22
N LEU A 86 -19.01 -1.51 15.24
CA LEU A 86 -20.17 -0.71 14.83
C LEU A 86 -21.16 -0.53 15.99
N TRP A 87 -21.37 -1.57 16.80
CA TRP A 87 -22.19 -1.48 18.00
C TRP A 87 -21.60 -0.51 19.05
N LEU A 88 -20.30 -0.57 19.29
CA LEU A 88 -19.59 0.35 20.20
C LEU A 88 -19.63 1.80 19.70
N ILE A 89 -19.51 2.00 18.39
CA ILE A 89 -19.52 3.31 17.75
C ILE A 89 -20.91 3.96 17.80
N GLY A 90 -21.96 3.17 17.54
CA GLY A 90 -23.34 3.63 17.50
C GLY A 90 -23.79 4.26 16.17
N PRO A 91 -25.06 4.70 16.08
CA PRO A 91 -25.64 5.32 14.88
C PRO A 91 -24.86 6.53 14.36
N GLU A 92 -24.84 6.75 13.03
CA GLU A 92 -24.09 7.85 12.41
C GLU A 92 -24.57 9.23 12.83
N ARG A 93 -25.89 9.40 13.02
CA ARG A 93 -26.50 10.66 13.44
C ARG A 93 -26.45 10.79 14.96
N TYR A 94 -25.91 11.91 15.44
CA TYR A 94 -25.74 12.18 16.87
C TYR A 94 -27.06 12.01 17.66
N GLN A 95 -28.17 12.57 17.16
CA GLN A 95 -29.46 12.49 17.84
C GLN A 95 -29.96 11.04 18.02
N ASP A 96 -29.73 10.19 17.02
CA ASP A 96 -30.12 8.78 17.07
C ASP A 96 -29.21 8.01 18.01
N ALA A 97 -27.90 8.33 18.02
CA ALA A 97 -26.95 7.76 18.95
C ALA A 97 -27.29 8.08 20.40
N VAL A 98 -27.59 9.35 20.73
CA VAL A 98 -28.00 9.75 22.09
C VAL A 98 -29.28 9.03 22.53
N LYS A 99 -30.26 8.89 21.65
CA LYS A 99 -31.55 8.24 21.97
C LYS A 99 -31.45 6.72 22.14
N SER A 100 -30.78 6.04 21.21
CA SER A 100 -30.78 4.58 21.14
C SER A 100 -29.57 3.92 21.79
N ALA A 101 -28.43 4.61 21.83
CA ALA A 101 -27.16 4.10 22.35
C ALA A 101 -26.37 5.20 23.06
N PRO A 102 -26.87 5.76 24.18
CA PRO A 102 -26.27 6.92 24.87
C PRO A 102 -24.85 6.69 25.38
N ARG A 103 -24.40 5.44 25.48
CA ARG A 103 -23.02 5.05 25.85
C ARG A 103 -22.11 4.76 24.66
N SER A 104 -22.60 4.95 23.43
CA SER A 104 -21.81 4.78 22.22
C SER A 104 -20.81 5.91 22.04
N LEU A 105 -19.72 5.64 21.30
CA LEU A 105 -18.69 6.64 21.07
C LEU A 105 -19.23 7.89 20.35
N ARG A 106 -20.17 7.73 19.42
CA ARG A 106 -20.81 8.86 18.73
C ARG A 106 -21.70 9.68 19.66
N ALA A 107 -22.44 9.04 20.57
CA ALA A 107 -23.23 9.78 21.56
C ALA A 107 -22.35 10.59 22.53
N MET A 108 -21.14 10.11 22.84
CA MET A 108 -20.25 10.78 23.79
C MET A 108 -19.34 11.84 23.15
N PHE A 109 -18.95 11.69 21.88
CA PHE A 109 -17.85 12.47 21.29
C PHE A 109 -18.17 13.16 19.96
N ALA A 110 -19.28 12.86 19.29
CA ALA A 110 -19.64 13.54 18.04
C ALA A 110 -20.02 15.00 18.28
N ASP A 111 -19.88 15.83 17.25
CA ASP A 111 -20.44 17.18 17.25
C ASP A 111 -21.97 17.11 17.17
N SER A 112 -22.65 17.80 18.08
CA SER A 112 -24.12 17.84 18.10
C SER A 112 -24.73 18.69 16.98
N HIS A 113 -23.94 19.54 16.32
CA HIS A 113 -24.41 20.51 15.31
C HIS A 113 -24.07 20.10 13.87
N ASP A 114 -23.11 19.20 13.68
CA ASP A 114 -22.61 18.79 12.36
C ASP A 114 -22.57 17.26 12.23
N GLU A 115 -23.50 16.70 11.46
CA GLU A 115 -23.64 15.24 11.28
C GLU A 115 -22.40 14.59 10.60
N LEU A 116 -21.56 15.37 9.90
CA LEU A 116 -20.36 14.86 9.24
C LEU A 116 -19.20 14.67 10.23
N ARG A 117 -19.22 15.44 11.33
CA ARG A 117 -18.30 15.39 12.47
C ARG A 117 -18.81 14.44 13.54
N ASN A 118 -18.87 13.16 13.18
CA ASN A 118 -19.38 12.10 14.03
C ASN A 118 -18.29 11.27 14.74
N ALA A 119 -17.17 11.91 15.08
CA ALA A 119 -16.06 11.40 15.90
C ALA A 119 -15.27 10.19 15.39
N ILE A 120 -15.93 9.10 14.99
CA ILE A 120 -15.28 7.83 14.67
C ILE A 120 -15.95 7.14 13.47
N HIS A 121 -15.11 6.60 12.60
CA HIS A 121 -15.47 5.72 11.50
C HIS A 121 -15.07 4.28 11.83
N GLY A 122 -15.91 3.33 11.41
CA GLY A 122 -15.63 1.90 11.47
C GLY A 122 -16.04 1.25 10.16
N SER A 123 -15.27 0.27 9.68
CA SER A 123 -15.60 -0.44 8.44
C SER A 123 -16.92 -1.20 8.57
N GLU A 124 -17.75 -1.15 7.54
CA GLU A 124 -19.11 -1.73 7.55
C GLU A 124 -19.16 -3.22 7.17
N GLY A 125 -18.06 -3.79 6.68
CA GLY A 125 -18.01 -5.18 6.22
C GLY A 125 -16.59 -5.69 6.04
N SER A 126 -16.44 -7.00 5.83
CA SER A 126 -15.11 -7.64 5.76
C SER A 126 -14.32 -7.21 4.52
N THR A 127 -15.00 -7.02 3.40
CA THR A 127 -14.39 -6.52 2.16
C THR A 127 -13.95 -5.07 2.31
N SER A 128 -14.80 -4.18 2.84
CA SER A 128 -14.42 -2.78 3.07
C SER A 128 -13.31 -2.66 4.11
N ALA A 129 -13.38 -3.41 5.21
CA ALA A 129 -12.33 -3.48 6.21
C ALA A 129 -10.96 -3.82 5.60
N ARG A 130 -10.88 -4.81 4.72
CA ARG A 130 -9.62 -5.16 4.04
C ARG A 130 -9.07 -4.01 3.20
N PHE A 131 -9.90 -3.38 2.37
CA PHE A 131 -9.49 -2.26 1.52
C PHE A 131 -9.07 -1.05 2.35
N GLU A 132 -9.89 -0.68 3.33
CA GLU A 132 -9.65 0.45 4.22
C GLU A 132 -8.40 0.24 5.08
N ILE A 133 -8.16 -0.96 5.60
CA ILE A 133 -6.93 -1.29 6.32
C ILE A 133 -5.72 -1.18 5.39
N HIS A 134 -5.76 -1.72 4.16
CA HIS A 134 -4.63 -1.63 3.22
C HIS A 134 -4.36 -0.19 2.78
N PHE A 135 -5.39 0.65 2.67
CA PHE A 135 -5.24 2.07 2.37
C PHE A 135 -4.36 2.77 3.43
N PHE A 136 -4.56 2.46 4.72
CA PHE A 136 -3.74 3.03 5.78
C PHE A 136 -2.47 2.23 6.09
N PHE A 137 -2.43 0.94 5.81
CA PHE A 137 -1.30 0.09 6.17
C PHE A 137 -0.95 -0.84 5.00
N PRO A 138 -0.33 -0.33 3.92
CA PRO A 138 -0.11 -1.12 2.70
C PRO A 138 0.75 -2.37 2.91
N ASN A 139 1.62 -2.35 3.93
CA ASN A 139 2.52 -3.45 4.27
C ASN A 139 1.95 -4.38 5.34
N ILE A 140 0.70 -4.16 5.79
CA ILE A 140 0.12 -5.04 6.81
C ILE A 140 -0.24 -6.37 6.18
N LEU A 141 0.32 -7.44 6.74
CA LEU A 141 -0.12 -8.78 6.41
C LEU A 141 -1.41 -9.04 7.19
N LEU A 142 -2.54 -8.83 6.53
CA LEU A 142 -3.81 -9.42 6.97
C LEU A 142 -3.73 -10.92 6.68
N GLU A 143 -2.91 -11.65 7.47
CA GLU A 143 -2.92 -13.11 7.44
C GLU A 143 -4.39 -13.54 7.48
N PRO A 144 -4.84 -14.39 6.54
CA PRO A 144 -6.15 -14.97 6.68
C PRO A 144 -6.11 -15.71 8.00
N VAL A 145 -6.99 -15.36 8.93
CA VAL A 145 -7.29 -16.26 10.04
C VAL A 145 -8.01 -17.42 9.37
N PHE A 146 -7.23 -18.35 8.84
CA PHE A 146 -7.76 -19.50 8.19
C PHE A 146 -8.40 -20.35 9.28
N ASN A 147 -9.66 -20.76 9.05
CA ASN A 147 -10.04 -22.05 9.59
C ASN A 147 -9.24 -23.13 8.85
N GLU A 148 -9.04 -24.28 9.49
CA GLU A 148 -8.16 -25.34 8.98
C GLU A 148 -8.48 -25.75 7.53
N GLU A 149 -9.77 -25.75 7.18
CA GLU A 149 -10.26 -26.03 5.83
C GLU A 149 -9.78 -25.01 4.78
N LYS A 150 -9.94 -23.71 5.03
CA LYS A 150 -9.50 -22.65 4.10
C LYS A 150 -7.98 -22.64 3.96
N LEU A 151 -7.23 -22.90 5.04
CA LEU A 151 -5.77 -23.01 4.97
C LEU A 151 -5.37 -24.16 4.05
N ASN A 152 -5.94 -25.34 4.27
CA ASN A 152 -5.63 -26.52 3.48
C ASN A 152 -5.97 -26.32 2.00
N ASN A 153 -7.10 -25.66 1.71
CA ASN A 153 -7.48 -25.34 0.33
C ASN A 153 -6.50 -24.37 -0.31
N TYR A 154 -6.07 -23.31 0.40
CA TYR A 154 -5.06 -22.37 -0.10
C TYR A 154 -3.71 -23.04 -0.36
N LEU A 155 -3.22 -23.83 0.60
CA LEU A 155 -1.95 -24.56 0.45
C LEU A 155 -2.00 -25.50 -0.75
N ARG A 156 -3.09 -26.28 -0.90
CA ARG A 156 -3.25 -27.22 -2.02
C ARG A 156 -3.33 -26.52 -3.37
N ALA A 157 -4.05 -25.40 -3.46
CA ALA A 157 -4.30 -24.72 -4.73
C ALA A 157 -3.13 -23.83 -5.17
N MET A 158 -2.52 -23.09 -4.23
CA MET A 158 -1.63 -21.97 -4.55
C MET A 158 -0.16 -22.24 -4.23
N VAL A 159 0.13 -23.02 -3.18
CA VAL A 159 1.50 -23.18 -2.65
C VAL A 159 2.10 -24.52 -3.07
N ASN A 160 1.42 -25.61 -2.74
CA ASN A 160 1.91 -26.98 -2.89
C ASN A 160 2.33 -27.34 -4.32
N PRO A 161 1.61 -26.94 -5.39
CA PRO A 161 1.99 -27.34 -6.75
C PRO A 161 3.40 -26.87 -7.13
N VAL A 162 3.75 -25.63 -6.81
CA VAL A 162 5.05 -25.03 -7.13
C VAL A 162 6.11 -25.46 -6.11
N LEU A 163 5.74 -25.51 -4.82
CA LEU A 163 6.65 -25.94 -3.76
C LEU A 163 7.13 -27.38 -3.97
N MET A 164 6.24 -28.29 -4.35
CA MET A 164 6.59 -29.69 -4.60
C MET A 164 7.55 -29.84 -5.78
N GLN A 165 7.38 -29.04 -6.84
CA GLN A 165 8.31 -29.04 -7.98
C GLN A 165 9.69 -28.52 -7.57
N GLY A 166 9.75 -27.44 -6.78
CA GLY A 166 11.01 -26.91 -6.27
C GLY A 166 11.72 -27.87 -5.32
N LEU A 167 10.99 -28.52 -4.43
CA LEU A 167 11.53 -29.56 -3.55
C LEU A 167 12.05 -30.76 -4.33
N HIS A 168 11.34 -31.17 -5.38
CA HIS A 168 11.78 -32.23 -6.29
C HIS A 168 13.09 -31.86 -7.00
N ALA A 169 13.18 -30.64 -7.57
CA ALA A 169 14.39 -30.15 -8.23
C ALA A 169 15.58 -30.07 -7.25
N MET A 170 15.36 -29.52 -6.06
CA MET A 170 16.37 -29.41 -5.01
C MET A 170 16.88 -30.79 -4.55
N ALA A 171 15.98 -31.77 -4.39
CA ALA A 171 16.35 -33.13 -4.02
C ALA A 171 17.23 -33.81 -5.08
N LYS A 172 17.05 -33.46 -6.36
CA LYS A 172 17.86 -33.93 -7.48
C LYS A 172 19.24 -33.28 -7.52
N GLU A 173 19.32 -31.97 -7.35
CA GLU A 173 20.57 -31.20 -7.45
C GLU A 173 21.45 -31.30 -6.20
N ARG A 174 20.86 -31.51 -5.02
CA ARG A 174 21.54 -31.58 -3.71
C ARG A 174 22.52 -30.42 -3.49
N PRO A 175 22.06 -29.16 -3.59
CA PRO A 175 22.91 -28.00 -3.43
C PRO A 175 23.45 -27.88 -1.99
N LYS A 176 24.62 -27.27 -1.83
CA LYS A 176 25.24 -27.02 -0.51
C LYS A 176 24.34 -26.20 0.44
N ASN A 177 23.53 -25.30 -0.13
CA ASN A 177 22.58 -24.45 0.59
C ASN A 177 21.14 -24.70 0.08
N PRO A 178 20.43 -25.71 0.59
CA PRO A 178 19.10 -26.11 0.11
C PRO A 178 18.07 -25.00 0.18
N VAL A 179 18.02 -24.26 1.29
CA VAL A 179 17.01 -23.19 1.49
C VAL A 179 17.17 -22.05 0.48
N ILE A 180 18.41 -21.60 0.24
CA ILE A 180 18.69 -20.51 -0.73
C ILE A 180 18.41 -20.98 -2.15
N SER A 181 18.81 -22.21 -2.48
CA SER A 181 18.54 -22.78 -3.80
C SER A 181 17.03 -22.91 -4.06
N LEU A 182 16.27 -23.41 -3.08
CA LEU A 182 14.82 -23.52 -3.17
C LEU A 182 14.16 -22.14 -3.25
N SER A 183 14.58 -21.16 -2.44
CA SER A 183 14.00 -19.81 -2.49
C SER A 183 14.20 -19.15 -3.86
N ASN A 184 15.41 -19.25 -4.42
CA ASN A 184 15.70 -18.74 -5.76
C ASN A 184 14.88 -19.47 -6.82
N TRP A 185 14.78 -20.80 -6.71
CA TRP A 185 13.96 -21.60 -7.62
C TRP A 185 12.49 -21.18 -7.58
N LEU A 186 11.91 -20.99 -6.39
CA LEU A 186 10.53 -20.54 -6.21
C LEU A 186 10.29 -19.14 -6.76
N LEU A 187 11.23 -18.22 -6.57
CA LEU A 187 11.13 -16.86 -7.11
C LEU A 187 11.14 -16.85 -8.65
N LEU A 188 11.95 -17.71 -9.27
CA LEU A 188 12.06 -17.82 -10.72
C LEU A 188 10.89 -18.59 -11.35
N ASN A 189 10.29 -19.54 -10.63
CA ASN A 189 9.22 -20.40 -11.13
C ASN A 189 7.84 -20.05 -10.54
N ASN A 190 7.66 -18.81 -10.07
CA ASN A 190 6.37 -18.35 -9.55
C ASN A 190 5.39 -18.08 -10.70
N PRO A 191 4.31 -18.87 -10.87
CA PRO A 191 3.35 -18.71 -11.97
C PRO A 191 2.48 -17.45 -11.82
N TYR A 192 2.47 -16.82 -10.65
CA TYR A 192 1.70 -15.63 -10.34
C TYR A 192 2.53 -14.34 -10.43
N LYS A 193 3.83 -14.45 -10.72
CA LYS A 193 4.70 -13.29 -10.97
C LYS A 193 4.96 -13.19 -12.49
N PRO A 194 4.69 -12.05 -13.13
CA PRO A 194 5.02 -11.88 -14.54
C PRO A 194 6.53 -12.03 -14.75
N GLN A 195 6.91 -12.83 -15.73
CA GLN A 195 8.30 -12.97 -16.16
C GLN A 195 8.65 -11.77 -17.03
N ILE A 196 9.44 -10.84 -16.49
CA ILE A 196 9.94 -9.71 -17.28
C ILE A 196 11.07 -10.27 -18.16
N THR A 197 10.72 -10.76 -19.35
CA THR A 197 11.71 -10.97 -20.41
C THR A 197 12.02 -9.60 -21.00
N SER A 198 13.07 -8.95 -20.53
CA SER A 198 13.65 -7.82 -21.27
C SER A 198 14.25 -8.38 -22.56
N VAL A 199 13.43 -8.51 -23.60
CA VAL A 199 13.92 -8.70 -24.96
C VAL A 199 14.41 -7.34 -25.41
N LEU A 200 15.68 -7.06 -25.15
CA LEU A 200 16.59 -6.14 -25.86
C LEU A 200 17.94 -6.21 -25.11
N SER A 201 18.63 -7.33 -25.27
CA SER A 201 20.07 -7.41 -25.01
C SER A 201 20.76 -7.98 -26.24
N ASP A 202 20.47 -7.39 -27.41
CA ASP A 202 21.42 -7.42 -28.51
C ASP A 202 22.21 -6.11 -28.50
N ALA A 203 23.53 -6.27 -28.42
CA ALA A 203 24.60 -5.28 -28.59
C ALA A 203 24.89 -4.30 -27.44
N LEU A 204 25.39 -4.79 -26.30
CA LEU A 204 26.44 -4.06 -25.55
C LEU A 204 27.49 -5.06 -25.06
N TYR A 205 28.72 -4.90 -25.57
CA TYR A 205 29.92 -5.75 -25.38
C TYR A 205 30.01 -7.00 -26.26
N GLY A 206 30.24 -6.77 -27.55
CA GLY A 206 30.97 -7.73 -28.38
C GLY A 206 32.39 -7.90 -27.85
N ILE A 207 32.64 -8.98 -27.11
CA ILE A 207 33.97 -9.50 -26.86
C ILE A 207 34.04 -10.86 -27.55
N ASN A 208 34.48 -10.83 -28.81
CA ASN A 208 34.97 -12.01 -29.50
C ASN A 208 36.28 -12.45 -28.84
N THR A 209 36.30 -13.57 -28.14
CA THR A 209 37.53 -14.31 -27.88
C THR A 209 37.58 -15.54 -28.77
N LYS A 210 38.18 -15.38 -29.96
CA LYS A 210 38.97 -16.43 -30.59
C LYS A 210 40.31 -15.81 -31.00
N PRO A 211 41.45 -16.40 -30.59
CA PRO A 211 42.75 -15.92 -31.02
C PRO A 211 43.06 -16.52 -32.41
N GLU A 212 43.55 -15.69 -33.35
CA GLU A 212 44.79 -15.97 -34.08
C GLU A 212 45.07 -15.00 -35.25
N LEU A 213 46.34 -14.62 -35.31
CA LEU A 213 47.17 -14.24 -36.46
C LEU A 213 47.18 -12.78 -36.95
N ILE A 214 48.39 -12.24 -36.80
CA ILE A 214 48.93 -10.95 -37.22
C ILE A 214 49.13 -10.94 -38.73
N SER A 215 48.73 -9.87 -39.41
CA SER A 215 49.53 -9.27 -40.49
C SER A 215 49.08 -7.83 -40.77
N GLU A 216 50.08 -6.95 -40.80
CA GLU A 216 50.04 -5.53 -41.11
C GLU A 216 49.41 -5.23 -42.47
N ASP A 217 48.63 -4.15 -42.60
CA ASP A 217 48.99 -3.01 -43.46
C ASP A 217 47.89 -1.93 -43.57
N ARG A 218 48.35 -0.67 -43.54
CA ARG A 218 47.83 0.54 -44.23
C ARG A 218 46.48 1.16 -43.84
N LYS A 219 46.60 2.32 -43.18
CA LYS A 219 45.79 3.56 -43.36
C LYS A 219 46.11 4.24 -44.72
N PRO A 220 45.53 5.41 -45.10
CA PRO A 220 44.28 6.08 -44.70
C PRO A 220 43.48 6.68 -45.91
N ALA A 221 42.28 7.25 -45.68
CA ALA A 221 41.68 8.39 -46.43
C ALA A 221 40.27 8.69 -45.87
N THR A 222 40.00 9.78 -45.15
CA THR A 222 39.64 11.17 -45.56
C THR A 222 38.15 11.41 -45.91
N MET A 223 37.68 12.57 -45.40
CA MET A 223 36.60 13.47 -45.89
C MET A 223 35.14 13.24 -45.50
N PHE A 224 34.62 14.26 -44.78
CA PHE A 224 33.41 15.07 -45.03
C PHE A 224 32.15 14.35 -45.56
N ASP A 225 31.03 14.42 -44.83
CA ASP A 225 30.08 15.54 -44.95
C ASP A 225 28.92 15.49 -43.94
N HIS A 226 28.34 16.67 -43.73
CA HIS A 226 27.28 17.03 -42.78
C HIS A 226 25.85 16.75 -43.27
N MET A 227 24.89 16.96 -42.33
CA MET A 227 23.43 17.23 -42.46
C MET A 227 22.51 16.01 -42.29
N GLY A 228 21.47 16.00 -41.42
CA GLY A 228 20.91 17.03 -40.54
C GLY A 228 19.63 16.56 -39.81
N ALA A 229 19.04 17.51 -39.06
CA ALA A 229 17.68 17.58 -38.45
C ALA A 229 17.38 16.69 -37.22
N GLN A 230 17.26 17.20 -35.98
CA GLN A 230 16.31 18.17 -35.34
C GLN A 230 14.98 17.57 -34.82
N SER A 231 14.83 17.62 -33.49
CA SER A 231 13.63 17.94 -32.67
C SER A 231 14.02 17.74 -31.19
N GLN A 232 13.61 18.47 -30.15
CA GLN A 232 12.97 19.78 -29.93
C GLN A 232 13.08 20.00 -28.41
N CYS A 233 13.82 20.99 -27.92
CA CYS A 233 13.86 21.38 -26.50
C CYS A 233 13.87 22.91 -26.42
N ASP A 234 12.79 23.49 -25.87
CA ASP A 234 12.50 24.93 -25.82
C ASP A 234 13.08 25.59 -24.56
N CYS A 235 14.40 25.53 -24.38
CA CYS A 235 15.09 26.33 -23.37
C CYS A 235 16.14 27.20 -24.04
N CYS A 236 15.82 28.49 -24.14
CA CYS A 236 16.73 29.54 -24.60
C CYS A 236 17.94 29.68 -23.65
N GLU A 237 19.10 29.94 -24.24
CA GLU A 237 20.44 30.12 -23.62
C GLU A 237 21.29 28.86 -23.39
N TYR A 238 21.49 28.09 -24.46
CA TYR A 238 22.64 27.19 -24.60
C TYR A 238 23.89 27.98 -25.04
N LYS A 239 24.69 28.45 -24.09
CA LYS A 239 26.07 28.88 -24.37
C LYS A 239 27.06 28.31 -23.34
N ASP A 240 27.99 27.54 -23.89
CA ASP A 240 29.35 27.26 -23.44
C ASP A 240 29.67 26.21 -22.37
N ASN A 241 28.77 25.35 -21.88
CA ASN A 241 29.19 24.18 -21.06
C ASN A 241 28.40 22.87 -21.21
N GLY A 242 27.48 22.72 -22.18
CA GLY A 242 26.96 21.40 -22.59
C GLY A 242 26.19 20.58 -21.53
N ILE A 243 25.64 21.19 -20.47
CA ILE A 243 24.84 20.50 -19.44
C ILE A 243 23.52 21.25 -19.22
N CYS A 244 22.37 20.58 -19.38
CA CYS A 244 21.04 21.08 -18.95
C CYS A 244 20.96 20.99 -17.42
N ALA A 245 20.82 22.13 -16.72
CA ALA A 245 20.70 22.21 -15.26
C ALA A 245 19.32 21.77 -14.71
N CYS A 246 18.73 20.77 -15.34
CA CYS A 246 17.32 20.43 -15.25
C CYS A 246 17.11 19.16 -14.40
N SER A 247 17.86 19.00 -13.30
CA SER A 247 17.63 17.98 -12.28
C SER A 247 18.60 18.16 -11.09
N SER A 248 18.21 18.98 -10.12
CA SER A 248 18.86 18.99 -8.80
C SER A 248 17.80 18.88 -7.71
N LEU A 249 17.82 17.71 -7.07
CA LEU A 249 17.30 17.41 -5.73
C LEU A 249 17.52 18.60 -4.78
N SER A 250 16.49 18.98 -4.03
CA SER A 250 16.63 19.85 -2.84
C SER A 250 15.95 19.19 -1.66
N ILE A 251 16.78 18.55 -0.84
CA ILE A 251 16.57 18.36 0.60
C ILE A 251 16.88 19.71 1.25
N ILE A 252 15.97 20.28 2.05
CA ILE A 252 16.33 21.28 3.05
C ILE A 252 15.53 21.02 4.32
N ALA A 253 16.26 20.75 5.40
CA ALA A 253 15.86 20.88 6.78
C ALA A 253 16.47 22.19 7.36
N GLU A 254 15.74 22.78 8.30
CA GLU A 254 16.18 23.60 9.46
C GLU A 254 16.73 25.04 9.33
N GLU A 255 16.31 25.81 10.35
CA GLU A 255 16.82 27.05 10.99
C GLU A 255 16.67 28.45 10.33
N ASN A 256 15.63 29.18 10.76
CA ASN A 256 15.70 30.36 11.64
C ASN A 256 14.30 30.88 12.01
#